data_AF-A0A6B0Z4C4-F1
#
_entry.id   AF-A0A6B0Z4C4-F1
#
_cell.length_a   1.000
_cell.length_b   1.000
_cell.length_c   1.000
_cell.angle_alpha   90.00
_cell.angle_beta   90.00
_cell.angle_gamma   90.00
#
_symmetry.space_group_name_H-M   'P 1'
#
loop_
_entity.id
_entity.type
_entity.pdbx_description
1 polymer ?
#
loop_
_entity_poly.entity_id
_entity_poly.type
_entity_poly.pdbx_seq_one_letter_code
_entity_poly.pdbx_strand_id
1 'polypeptide(L)'
;MGEGQGEGEQGGQGAGADDQSPNLDVEAARKSMTRMANIFADIAKHAEDSSLTRCPYKDARSRCTAKFGCRNQHFTKNPLNPPICTAKDGDLDYRSAWEI
;
A
#
# COMPACT_ATOMS: atom_id res chain seq x y z
N MET A 1 -56.92 -12.71 -14.92
CA MET A 1 -55.98 -11.60 -15.18
C MET A 1 -55.84 -10.88 -13.85
N GLY A 2 -54.85 -11.30 -13.06
CA GLY A 2 -54.63 -10.78 -11.71
C GLY A 2 -53.70 -9.59 -11.78
N GLU A 3 -54.16 -8.45 -11.28
CA GLU A 3 -53.35 -7.25 -11.12
C GLU A 3 -52.49 -7.43 -9.86
N GLY A 4 -51.18 -7.57 -10.08
CA GLY A 4 -50.19 -7.71 -9.02
C GLY A 4 -50.04 -6.39 -8.25
N GLN A 5 -50.18 -6.49 -6.93
CA GLN A 5 -49.89 -5.44 -5.97
C GLN A 5 -48.39 -5.17 -5.97
N GLY A 6 -47.99 -3.97 -6.37
CA GLY A 6 -46.62 -3.47 -6.21
C GLY A 6 -46.42 -3.04 -4.76
N GLU A 7 -45.49 -3.70 -4.08
CA GLU A 7 -45.09 -3.38 -2.71
C GLU A 7 -44.41 -2.01 -2.68
N GLY A 8 -44.90 -1.13 -1.80
CA GLY A 8 -44.34 0.19 -1.56
C GLY A 8 -42.96 0.06 -0.91
N GLU A 9 -41.93 0.41 -1.66
CA GLU A 9 -40.58 0.59 -1.14
C GLU A 9 -40.57 1.88 -0.31
N GLN A 10 -40.53 1.70 1.01
CA GLN A 10 -40.50 2.78 1.98
C GLN A 10 -39.20 3.56 1.82
N GLY A 11 -39.33 4.79 1.30
CA GLY A 11 -38.23 5.74 1.18
C GLY A 11 -37.57 5.97 2.54
N GLY A 12 -36.33 5.49 2.67
CA GLY A 12 -35.46 5.81 3.79
C GLY A 12 -35.21 7.31 3.85
N GLN A 13 -35.75 7.94 4.88
CA GLN A 13 -35.45 9.31 5.26
C GLN A 13 -34.01 9.36 5.75
N GLY A 14 -33.08 9.61 4.83
CA GLY A 14 -31.72 10.02 5.16
C GLY A 14 -31.77 11.41 5.78
N ALA A 15 -31.41 11.49 7.05
CA ALA A 15 -31.23 12.73 7.78
C ALA A 15 -30.43 13.73 6.95
N GLY A 16 -30.90 14.99 6.92
CA GLY A 16 -30.25 16.09 6.25
C GLY A 16 -28.77 16.14 6.61
N ALA A 17 -27.92 15.84 5.64
CA ALA A 17 -26.55 16.29 5.65
C ALA A 17 -26.64 17.80 5.47
N ASP A 18 -26.31 18.54 6.51
CA ASP A 18 -26.17 19.98 6.45
C ASP A 18 -25.42 20.37 5.17
N ASP A 19 -26.08 21.17 4.32
CA ASP A 19 -25.48 21.86 3.18
C ASP A 19 -24.51 22.91 3.73
N GLN A 20 -23.40 22.44 4.27
CA GLN A 20 -22.24 23.25 4.58
C GLN A 20 -21.23 22.96 3.49
N SER A 21 -21.59 23.29 2.25
CA SER A 21 -20.60 23.51 1.21
C SER A 21 -19.92 24.83 1.57
N PRO A 22 -18.71 24.86 2.16
CA PRO A 22 -17.94 26.10 2.19
C PRO A 22 -17.82 26.56 0.74
N ASN A 23 -17.76 27.88 0.52
CA ASN A 23 -17.40 28.44 -0.77
C ASN A 23 -16.04 27.85 -1.18
N LEU A 24 -16.09 26.74 -1.94
CA LEU A 24 -14.94 25.93 -2.27
C LEU A 24 -14.28 26.61 -3.46
N ASP A 25 -13.07 27.12 -3.23
CA ASP A 25 -12.20 27.49 -4.32
C ASP A 25 -11.80 26.22 -5.08
N VAL A 26 -12.55 25.94 -6.14
CA VAL A 26 -12.39 24.75 -6.99
C VAL A 26 -10.98 24.69 -7.58
N GLU A 27 -10.39 25.83 -7.93
CA GLU A 27 -9.05 25.86 -8.51
C GLU A 27 -7.97 25.58 -7.46
N ALA A 28 -8.09 26.14 -6.26
CA ALA A 28 -7.20 25.81 -5.15
C ALA A 28 -7.31 24.33 -4.76
N ALA A 29 -8.53 23.79 -4.71
CA ALA A 29 -8.78 22.38 -4.43
C ALA A 29 -8.16 21.47 -5.50
N ARG A 30 -8.39 21.79 -6.80
CA ARG A 30 -7.81 21.06 -7.93
C ARG A 30 -6.27 21.08 -7.88
N LYS A 31 -5.66 22.24 -7.59
CA LYS A 31 -4.22 22.37 -7.44
C LYS A 31 -3.67 21.51 -6.30
N SER A 32 -4.35 21.45 -5.16
CA SER A 32 -3.99 20.58 -4.04
C SER A 32 -4.06 19.10 -4.42
N MET A 33 -5.15 18.70 -5.08
CA MET A 33 -5.34 17.32 -5.55
C MET A 33 -4.28 16.90 -6.57
N THR A 34 -3.94 17.75 -7.54
CA THR A 34 -2.86 17.49 -8.49
C THR A 34 -1.52 17.33 -7.77
N ARG A 35 -1.23 18.19 -6.78
CA ARG A 35 0.00 18.07 -5.99
C ARG A 35 0.05 16.74 -5.22
N MET A 36 -1.06 16.33 -4.61
CA MET A 36 -1.15 15.05 -3.90
C MET A 36 -0.95 13.88 -4.87
N ALA A 37 -1.65 13.89 -6.01
CA ALA A 37 -1.51 12.84 -7.02
C ALA A 37 -0.06 12.68 -7.49
N ASN A 38 0.66 13.77 -7.72
CA ASN A 38 2.07 13.74 -8.10
C ASN A 38 2.95 13.12 -6.99
N ILE A 39 2.74 13.52 -5.73
CA ILE A 39 3.49 12.95 -4.60
C ILE A 39 3.25 11.45 -4.49
N PHE A 40 1.99 11.00 -4.61
CA PHE A 40 1.68 9.57 -4.56
C PHE A 40 2.25 8.80 -5.75
N ALA A 41 2.26 9.39 -6.95
CA ALA A 41 2.88 8.79 -8.12
C ALA A 41 4.39 8.60 -7.92
N ASP A 42 5.09 9.61 -7.37
CA ASP A 42 6.52 9.52 -7.07
C ASP A 42 6.82 8.45 -6.00
N ILE A 43 5.98 8.36 -4.96
CA ILE A 43 6.09 7.31 -3.92
C ILE A 43 5.90 5.92 -4.53
N ALA A 44 4.88 5.74 -5.38
CA ALA A 44 4.59 4.47 -6.02
C ALA A 44 5.77 4.02 -6.90
N LYS A 45 6.30 4.91 -7.74
CA LYS A 45 7.46 4.64 -8.58
C LYS A 45 8.69 4.25 -7.73
N HIS A 46 8.96 4.99 -6.66
CA HIS A 46 10.09 4.66 -5.79
C HIS A 46 9.94 3.30 -5.09
N ALA A 47 8.71 2.93 -4.72
CA ALA A 47 8.40 1.63 -4.13
C ALA A 47 8.59 0.50 -5.14
N GLU A 48 8.15 0.69 -6.40
CA GLU A 48 8.39 -0.24 -7.51
C GLU A 48 9.90 -0.46 -7.70
N ASP A 49 10.68 0.60 -7.88
CA ASP A 49 12.13 0.53 -8.06
C ASP A 49 12.82 -0.19 -6.88
N SER A 50 12.42 0.15 -5.64
CA SER A 50 12.98 -0.45 -4.43
C SER A 50 12.62 -1.94 -4.28
N SER A 51 11.43 -2.35 -4.74
CA SER A 51 10.97 -3.74 -4.64
C SER A 51 11.79 -4.70 -5.49
N LEU A 52 12.45 -4.20 -6.55
CA LEU A 52 13.29 -4.99 -7.44
C LEU A 52 14.62 -5.38 -6.80
N THR A 53 15.11 -4.59 -5.85
CA THR A 53 16.49 -4.71 -5.37
C THR A 53 16.68 -4.80 -3.86
N ARG A 54 15.63 -4.53 -3.09
CA ARG A 54 15.63 -4.68 -1.63
C ARG A 54 15.19 -6.09 -1.25
N CYS A 55 15.78 -6.63 -0.19
CA CYS A 55 15.31 -7.89 0.38
C CYS A 55 13.91 -7.71 0.99
N PRO A 56 12.87 -8.44 0.54
CA PRO A 56 11.51 -8.30 1.08
C PRO A 56 11.38 -8.74 2.54
N TYR A 57 12.37 -9.49 3.05
CA TYR A 57 12.41 -10.00 4.42
C TYR A 57 13.38 -9.25 5.35
N LYS A 58 13.97 -8.14 4.90
CA LYS A 58 14.88 -7.33 5.73
C LYS A 58 14.13 -6.19 6.39
N ASP A 59 14.06 -6.22 7.72
CA ASP A 59 13.45 -5.15 8.50
C ASP A 59 14.34 -3.90 8.61
N ALA A 60 13.82 -2.84 9.22
CA ALA A 60 14.53 -1.58 9.42
C ALA A 60 15.79 -1.69 10.31
N ARG A 61 15.92 -2.78 11.10
CA ARG A 61 17.08 -3.09 11.95
C ARG A 61 18.04 -4.08 11.28
N SER A 62 17.89 -4.30 9.97
CA SER A 62 18.65 -5.30 9.19
C SER A 62 18.51 -6.74 9.73
N ARG A 63 17.38 -7.07 10.36
CA ARG A 63 17.02 -8.43 10.74
C ARG A 63 16.25 -9.10 9.61
N CYS A 64 16.51 -10.39 9.45
CA CYS A 64 15.82 -11.25 8.51
C CYS A 64 14.55 -11.83 9.15
N THR A 65 13.41 -11.63 8.51
CA THR A 65 12.10 -12.15 8.91
C THR A 65 11.70 -13.41 8.13
N ALA A 66 12.54 -13.88 7.21
CA ALA A 66 12.26 -15.07 6.41
C ALA A 66 12.17 -16.31 7.30
N LYS A 67 11.09 -17.08 7.13
CA LYS A 67 10.88 -18.38 7.81
C LYS A 67 11.51 -19.55 7.05
N PHE A 68 12.18 -19.28 5.94
CA PHE A 68 12.92 -20.23 5.12
C PHE A 68 14.39 -19.83 5.05
N GLY A 69 15.27 -20.79 4.77
CA GLY A 69 16.71 -20.54 4.63
C GLY A 69 17.05 -19.79 3.34
N CYS A 70 17.86 -18.75 3.41
CA CYS A 70 18.40 -18.07 2.23
C CYS A 70 19.89 -17.73 2.41
N ARG A 71 20.61 -17.52 1.30
CA ARG A 71 22.05 -17.21 1.29
C ARG A 71 22.45 -15.93 2.03
N ASN A 72 21.50 -15.03 2.26
CA ASN A 72 21.73 -13.75 2.93
C ASN A 72 21.28 -13.77 4.41
N GLN A 73 20.79 -14.91 4.91
CA GLN A 73 20.33 -15.08 6.28
C GLN A 73 21.46 -15.65 7.15
N HIS A 74 21.86 -14.91 8.18
CA HIS A 74 22.93 -15.32 9.09
C HIS A 74 22.41 -15.42 10.53
N PHE A 75 22.41 -16.64 11.06
CA PHE A 75 21.98 -16.93 12.42
C PHE A 75 23.02 -16.46 13.44
N THR A 76 22.56 -15.89 14.55
CA THR A 76 23.43 -15.48 15.65
C THR A 76 23.62 -16.64 16.64
N LYS A 77 24.62 -16.53 17.52
CA LYS A 77 24.86 -17.54 18.57
C LYS A 77 23.67 -17.72 19.52
N ASN A 78 22.86 -16.68 19.71
CA ASN A 78 21.64 -16.78 20.50
C ASN A 78 20.45 -17.11 19.57
N PRO A 79 19.84 -18.30 19.70
CA PRO A 79 18.73 -18.72 18.84
C PRO A 79 17.44 -17.92 19.06
N LEU A 80 17.32 -17.17 20.14
CA LEU A 80 16.16 -16.30 20.41
C LEU A 80 16.21 -15.00 19.59
N ASN A 81 17.37 -14.62 19.07
CA ASN A 81 17.50 -13.42 18.26
C ASN A 81 17.13 -13.71 16.79
N PRO A 82 16.37 -12.83 16.13
CA PRO A 82 16.14 -12.95 14.70
C PRO A 82 17.47 -12.90 13.95
N PRO A 83 17.63 -13.72 12.89
CA PRO A 83 18.85 -13.72 12.08
C PRO A 83 19.13 -12.34 11.49
N ILE A 84 20.39 -12.09 11.13
CA ILE A 84 20.80 -10.87 10.45
C ILE A 84 20.66 -11.09 8.95
N CYS A 85 20.13 -10.09 8.23
CA CYS A 85 20.18 -10.07 6.78
C CYS A 85 21.45 -9.32 6.33
N THR A 86 22.34 -10.00 5.61
CA THR A 86 23.61 -9.42 5.12
C THR A 86 23.49 -8.81 3.72
N ALA A 87 22.35 -8.99 3.06
CA ALA A 87 22.09 -8.32 1.78
C ALA A 87 22.09 -6.80 1.99
N LYS A 88 22.89 -6.11 1.18
CA LYS A 88 22.79 -4.66 1.06
C LYS A 88 21.56 -4.32 0.24
N ASP A 89 20.97 -3.17 0.55
CA ASP A 89 19.85 -2.67 -0.24
C ASP A 89 20.41 -2.25 -1.61
N GLY A 90 19.78 -2.69 -2.70
CA GLY A 90 20.27 -2.44 -4.05
C GLY A 90 21.09 -3.57 -4.68
N ASP A 91 21.59 -4.54 -3.88
CA ASP A 91 22.47 -5.61 -4.38
C ASP A 91 21.72 -6.88 -4.80
N LEU A 92 20.43 -6.98 -4.48
CA LEU A 92 19.59 -8.09 -4.92
C LEU A 92 18.98 -7.74 -6.27
N ASP A 93 18.79 -8.74 -7.12
CA ASP A 93 18.07 -8.57 -8.38
C ASP A 93 16.94 -9.58 -8.39
N TYR A 94 15.73 -9.11 -8.11
CA TYR A 94 14.52 -9.93 -8.11
C TYR A 94 13.77 -9.88 -9.44
N ARG A 95 14.27 -9.18 -10.48
CA ARG A 95 13.56 -9.06 -11.77
C ARG A 95 13.22 -10.42 -12.37
N SER A 96 14.13 -11.39 -12.26
CA SER A 96 13.90 -12.77 -12.73
C SER A 96 12.77 -13.50 -12.01
N ALA A 97 12.31 -13.02 -10.85
CA ALA A 97 11.17 -13.59 -10.12
C ALA A 97 9.82 -12.99 -10.55
N TRP A 98 9.84 -11.85 -11.26
CA TRP A 98 8.64 -11.11 -11.67
C TRP A 98 8.41 -11.12 -13.19
N GLU A 99 9.45 -11.32 -13.99
CA GLU A 99 9.33 -11.52 -15.43
C GLU A 99 8.90 -12.97 -15.72
N ILE A 100 7.68 -13.15 -16.25
CA ILE A 100 7.07 -14.41 -16.71
C ILE A 100 7.00 -14.40 -18.24
#